data_AF-A0AAN6LTI5-F1
#
_entry.id   AF-A0AAN6LTI5-F1
#
_cell.length_a   1.000
_cell.length_b   1.000
_cell.length_c   1.000
_cell.angle_alpha   90.00
_cell.angle_beta   90.00
_cell.angle_gamma   90.00
#
_symmetry.space_group_name_H-M   'P 1'
#
loop_
_entity.id
_entity.type
_entity.pdbx_description
1 polymer ?
#
loop_
_entity_poly.entity_id
_entity_poly.type
_entity_poly.pdbx_seq_one_letter_code
_entity_poly.pdbx_strand_id
1 'polypeptide(L)'
;MPHVDTHASVDEWSFSQASRSLTFSLIFPFTSLLIMSFPYHFDRWLAVTMVLASGYAAFVTSDDLSPDDKLNEIYKRYVLIGGSYMLSMAYKLDGKNTEQALLEYKTAKSTWSPWYKGYKLMWNIRGVATPWENPYLWPDVKYTWNAPKSTADLDNTTSSRSRHSLMARGRGSGIAIRIVYVAINFFLLACLYEHNSERLLDTTLSDYDPEKESIIRRGVQTYFGRTVRTPVTSREILVRAASASEYVAGNFLLFSLYHDVCAIFFIAVGLDESWEWPPFFGQITKAYSMRRWYVNN
;
A
#
# COMPACT_ATOMS: atom_id res chain seq x y z
N MET A 1 -22.12 45.18 -18.70
CA MET A 1 -22.78 44.45 -17.59
C MET A 1 -21.68 44.03 -16.62
N PRO A 2 -21.72 44.48 -15.36
CA PRO A 2 -20.71 44.10 -14.36
C PRO A 2 -20.91 42.64 -13.96
N HIS A 3 -19.84 41.85 -14.03
CA HIS A 3 -19.79 40.52 -13.41
C HIS A 3 -19.84 40.73 -11.90
N VAL A 4 -20.98 40.40 -11.29
CA VAL A 4 -21.10 40.35 -9.83
C VAL A 4 -20.49 39.03 -9.41
N ASP A 5 -19.22 39.04 -9.04
CA ASP A 5 -18.58 37.94 -8.34
C ASP A 5 -19.24 37.83 -6.97
N THR A 6 -20.33 37.08 -6.88
CA THR A 6 -20.85 36.57 -5.61
C THR A 6 -19.81 35.61 -5.07
N HIS A 7 -18.84 36.14 -4.34
CA HIS A 7 -18.03 35.37 -3.40
C HIS A 7 -19.00 34.80 -2.36
N ALA A 8 -19.62 33.66 -2.68
CA ALA A 8 -20.19 32.80 -1.67
C ALA A 8 -19.05 32.55 -0.68
N SER A 9 -19.24 32.98 0.56
CA SER A 9 -18.29 32.70 1.62
C SER A 9 -18.09 31.19 1.63
N VAL A 10 -16.91 30.74 1.23
CA VAL A 10 -16.52 29.36 1.38
C VAL A 10 -16.54 29.14 2.89
N ASP A 11 -17.56 28.43 3.38
CA ASP A 11 -17.70 28.14 4.80
C ASP A 11 -16.38 27.53 5.27
N GLU A 12 -15.73 28.18 6.23
CA GLU A 12 -14.46 27.68 6.76
C GLU A 12 -14.68 26.27 7.30
N TRP A 13 -13.90 25.32 6.78
CA TRP A 13 -13.96 23.93 7.24
C TRP A 13 -13.75 23.89 8.75
N SER A 14 -14.59 23.12 9.45
CA SER A 14 -14.53 22.98 10.91
C SER A 14 -14.42 21.52 11.34
N PHE A 15 -13.75 21.29 12.47
CA PHE A 15 -13.66 19.94 13.05
C PHE A 15 -15.03 19.33 13.33
N SER A 16 -16.04 20.16 13.65
CA SER A 16 -17.43 19.69 13.80
C SER A 16 -17.99 19.06 12.53
N GLN A 17 -17.68 19.60 11.35
CA GLN A 17 -18.11 19.02 10.06
C GLN A 17 -17.44 17.65 9.86
N ALA A 18 -16.14 17.55 10.15
CA ALA A 18 -15.39 16.29 9.99
C ALA A 18 -15.65 15.25 11.08
N SER A 19 -16.25 15.62 12.21
CA SER A 19 -16.44 14.73 13.36
C SER A 19 -17.18 13.44 13.01
N ARG A 20 -18.17 13.53 12.12
CA ARG A 20 -18.93 12.37 11.62
C ARG A 20 -18.04 11.43 10.82
N SER A 21 -17.30 11.97 9.87
CA SER A 21 -16.37 11.23 9.00
C SER A 21 -15.25 10.59 9.79
N LEU A 22 -14.68 11.31 10.76
CA LEU A 22 -13.67 10.81 11.69
C LEU A 22 -14.21 9.67 12.56
N THR A 23 -15.46 9.77 13.00
CA THR A 23 -16.07 8.70 13.79
C THR A 23 -16.18 7.41 12.97
N PHE A 24 -16.68 7.50 11.74
CA PHE A 24 -16.79 6.31 10.89
C PHE A 24 -15.45 5.80 10.37
N SER A 25 -14.45 6.68 10.25
CA SER A 25 -13.08 6.27 9.92
C SER A 25 -12.39 5.47 11.01
N LEU A 26 -12.84 5.59 12.26
CA LEU A 26 -12.43 4.74 13.37
C LEU A 26 -13.31 3.49 13.53
N ILE A 27 -14.63 3.62 13.37
CA ILE A 27 -15.57 2.50 13.50
C ILE A 27 -15.26 1.41 12.47
N PHE A 28 -15.06 1.76 11.20
CA PHE A 28 -14.80 0.78 10.15
C PHE A 28 -13.59 -0.13 10.42
N PRO A 29 -12.37 0.39 10.67
CA PRO A 29 -11.23 -0.47 10.98
C PRO A 29 -11.40 -1.19 12.32
N PHE A 30 -12.05 -0.57 13.32
CA PHE A 30 -12.31 -1.24 14.60
C PHE A 30 -13.27 -2.43 14.46
N THR A 31 -14.37 -2.27 13.71
CA THR A 31 -15.31 -3.35 13.41
C THR A 31 -14.61 -4.48 12.65
N SER A 32 -13.79 -4.13 11.66
CA SER A 32 -12.98 -5.12 10.93
C SER A 32 -12.02 -5.85 11.87
N LEU A 33 -11.33 -5.12 12.77
CA LEU A 33 -10.40 -5.70 13.73
C LEU A 33 -11.10 -6.67 14.68
N LEU A 34 -12.25 -6.29 15.21
CA LEU A 34 -13.07 -7.12 16.09
C LEU A 34 -13.44 -8.45 15.41
N ILE A 35 -13.91 -8.38 14.16
CA ILE A 35 -14.32 -9.56 13.39
C ILE A 35 -13.13 -10.47 13.11
N MET A 36 -11.99 -9.92 12.68
CA MET A 36 -10.78 -10.70 12.39
C MET A 36 -10.16 -11.31 13.67
N SER A 37 -10.30 -10.63 14.80
CA SER A 37 -9.77 -11.08 16.09
C SER A 37 -10.59 -12.22 16.69
N PHE A 38 -11.91 -12.18 16.50
CA PHE A 38 -12.87 -13.08 17.16
C PHE A 38 -13.79 -13.80 16.17
N PRO A 39 -13.25 -14.49 15.15
CA PRO A 39 -14.07 -15.05 14.06
C PRO A 39 -15.10 -16.08 14.53
N TYR A 40 -14.86 -16.77 15.65
CA TYR A 40 -15.79 -17.76 16.21
C TYR A 40 -17.01 -17.16 16.91
N HIS A 41 -16.99 -15.86 17.21
CA HIS A 41 -18.09 -15.17 17.89
C HIS A 41 -19.12 -14.60 16.92
N PHE A 42 -18.83 -14.59 15.61
CA PHE A 42 -19.70 -14.03 14.59
C PHE A 42 -20.08 -15.12 13.59
N ASP A 43 -21.36 -15.20 13.23
CA ASP A 43 -21.75 -15.94 12.03
C ASP A 43 -21.18 -15.23 10.79
N ARG A 44 -20.80 -16.00 9.76
CA ARG A 44 -20.22 -15.48 8.51
C ARG A 44 -21.04 -14.32 7.93
N TRP A 45 -22.36 -14.45 7.89
CA TRP A 45 -23.20 -13.40 7.32
C TRP A 45 -23.27 -12.16 8.20
N LEU A 46 -23.30 -12.35 9.52
CA LEU A 46 -23.23 -11.24 10.47
C LEU A 46 -21.92 -10.46 10.32
N ALA A 47 -20.78 -11.15 10.22
CA ALA A 47 -19.48 -10.54 9.99
C ALA A 47 -19.45 -9.74 8.68
N VAL A 48 -19.90 -10.34 7.57
CA VAL A 48 -19.99 -9.66 6.27
C VAL A 48 -20.87 -8.42 6.34
N THR A 49 -22.06 -8.51 6.95
CA THR A 49 -22.97 -7.37 7.10
C THR A 49 -22.36 -6.25 7.95
N MET A 50 -21.66 -6.58 9.05
CA MET A 50 -21.03 -5.58 9.91
C MET A 50 -19.89 -4.83 9.18
N VAL A 51 -19.04 -5.53 8.43
CA VAL A 51 -17.99 -4.90 7.60
C VAL A 51 -18.61 -4.05 6.50
N LEU A 52 -19.64 -4.55 5.80
CA LEU A 52 -20.35 -3.77 4.77
C LEU A 52 -21.00 -2.51 5.34
N ALA A 53 -21.72 -2.62 6.46
CA ALA A 53 -22.42 -1.49 7.06
C ALA A 53 -21.46 -0.41 7.53
N SER A 54 -20.39 -0.79 8.24
CA SER A 54 -19.38 0.15 8.72
C SER A 54 -18.56 0.77 7.57
N GLY A 55 -18.19 -0.03 6.56
CA GLY A 55 -17.50 0.45 5.36
C GLY A 55 -18.37 1.39 4.51
N TYR A 56 -19.66 1.07 4.32
CA TYR A 56 -20.60 1.94 3.62
C TYR A 56 -20.79 3.27 4.35
N ALA A 57 -20.94 3.24 5.68
CA ALA A 57 -21.06 4.47 6.47
C ALA A 57 -19.80 5.35 6.34
N ALA A 58 -18.61 4.75 6.46
CA ALA A 58 -17.34 5.43 6.25
C ALA A 58 -17.22 6.04 4.84
N PHE A 59 -17.64 5.31 3.81
CA PHE A 59 -17.63 5.77 2.43
C PHE A 59 -18.57 6.96 2.22
N VAL A 60 -19.81 6.89 2.68
CA VAL A 60 -20.80 7.97 2.49
C VAL A 60 -20.38 9.26 3.21
N THR A 61 -19.69 9.15 4.34
CA THR A 61 -19.24 10.33 5.11
C THR A 61 -17.88 10.87 4.70
N SER A 62 -17.19 10.23 3.76
CA SER A 62 -15.79 10.54 3.46
C SER A 62 -15.55 11.92 2.83
N ASP A 63 -16.55 12.53 2.20
CA ASP A 63 -16.43 13.86 1.57
C ASP A 63 -16.20 15.00 2.56
N ASP A 64 -16.59 14.82 3.83
CA ASP A 64 -16.45 15.86 4.86
C ASP A 64 -15.20 15.65 5.74
N LEU A 65 -14.35 14.66 5.44
CA LEU A 65 -13.22 14.29 6.29
C LEU A 65 -12.15 15.40 6.38
N SER A 66 -11.94 16.11 5.27
CA SER A 66 -10.90 17.13 5.11
C SER A 66 -11.36 18.20 4.12
N PRO A 67 -10.87 19.44 4.20
CA PRO A 67 -11.07 20.43 3.14
C PRO A 67 -10.30 20.07 1.85
N ASP A 68 -9.41 19.08 1.89
CA ASP A 68 -8.66 18.59 0.73
C ASP A 68 -9.40 17.43 0.04
N ASP A 69 -9.97 17.72 -1.13
CA ASP A 69 -10.65 16.74 -1.99
C ASP A 69 -9.77 15.52 -2.33
N LYS A 70 -8.46 15.71 -2.48
CA LYS A 70 -7.53 14.60 -2.78
C LYS A 70 -7.43 13.65 -1.59
N LEU A 71 -7.40 14.18 -0.37
CA LEU A 71 -7.37 13.36 0.83
C LEU A 71 -8.67 12.56 0.97
N ASN A 72 -9.81 13.20 0.71
CA ASN A 72 -11.11 12.54 0.73
C ASN A 72 -11.20 11.43 -0.33
N GLU A 73 -10.68 11.67 -1.53
CA GLU A 73 -10.60 10.67 -2.59
C GLU A 73 -9.69 9.47 -2.21
N ILE A 74 -8.51 9.75 -1.66
CA ILE A 74 -7.58 8.71 -1.18
C ILE A 74 -8.26 7.87 -0.10
N TYR A 75 -8.94 8.52 0.85
CA TYR A 75 -9.67 7.84 1.91
C TYR A 75 -10.83 6.97 1.37
N LYS A 76 -11.60 7.46 0.39
CA LYS A 76 -12.62 6.67 -0.33
C LYS A 76 -12.03 5.40 -0.94
N ARG A 77 -10.90 5.54 -1.64
CA ARG A 77 -10.18 4.40 -2.24
C ARG A 77 -9.72 3.41 -1.18
N TYR A 78 -9.22 3.89 -0.04
CA TYR A 78 -8.88 3.05 1.11
C TYR A 78 -10.09 2.27 1.62
N VAL A 79 -11.26 2.91 1.80
CA VAL A 79 -12.48 2.23 2.25
C VAL A 79 -12.93 1.16 1.25
N LEU A 80 -12.87 1.44 -0.06
CA LEU A 80 -13.24 0.47 -1.09
C LEU A 80 -12.28 -0.72 -1.15
N ILE A 81 -10.98 -0.46 -1.26
CA ILE A 81 -9.95 -1.51 -1.37
C ILE A 81 -9.86 -2.29 -0.06
N GLY A 82 -9.71 -1.60 1.07
CA GLY A 82 -9.66 -2.18 2.39
C GLY A 82 -10.94 -2.94 2.73
N GLY A 83 -12.10 -2.36 2.44
CA GLY A 83 -13.40 -3.02 2.63
C GLY A 83 -13.52 -4.31 1.83
N SER A 84 -13.13 -4.30 0.55
CA SER A 84 -13.16 -5.52 -0.29
C SER A 84 -12.27 -6.63 0.28
N TYR A 85 -11.09 -6.29 0.78
CA TYR A 85 -10.18 -7.23 1.42
C TYR A 85 -10.75 -7.77 2.73
N MET A 86 -11.25 -6.89 3.62
CA MET A 86 -11.86 -7.30 4.89
C MET A 86 -13.09 -8.17 4.68
N LEU A 87 -13.89 -7.91 3.65
CA LEU A 87 -15.03 -8.75 3.29
C LEU A 87 -14.59 -10.13 2.80
N SER A 88 -13.55 -10.19 1.96
CA SER A 88 -12.98 -11.47 1.53
C SER A 88 -12.49 -12.28 2.72
N MET A 89 -11.83 -11.63 3.68
CA MET A 89 -11.36 -12.27 4.91
C MET A 89 -12.52 -12.71 5.80
N ALA A 90 -13.51 -11.86 6.04
CA ALA A 90 -14.69 -12.19 6.85
C ALA A 90 -15.48 -13.36 6.25
N TYR A 91 -15.57 -13.43 4.92
CA TYR A 91 -16.22 -14.53 4.22
C TYR A 91 -15.46 -15.86 4.35
N LYS A 92 -14.12 -15.81 4.25
CA LYS A 92 -13.24 -16.98 4.42
C LYS A 92 -13.17 -17.45 5.87
N LEU A 93 -13.40 -16.55 6.82
CA LEU A 93 -13.39 -16.85 8.24
C LEU A 93 -14.73 -17.45 8.70
N ASP A 94 -15.14 -18.59 8.13
CA ASP A 94 -16.31 -19.32 8.62
C ASP A 94 -15.93 -20.19 9.82
N GLY A 95 -16.28 -19.74 11.02
CA GLY A 95 -15.99 -20.43 12.29
C GLY A 95 -16.52 -21.86 12.41
N LYS A 96 -17.40 -22.29 11.50
CA LYS A 96 -17.97 -23.64 11.45
C LYS A 96 -17.21 -24.59 10.52
N ASN A 97 -16.39 -24.08 9.60
CA ASN A 97 -15.64 -24.92 8.67
C ASN A 97 -14.24 -25.22 9.21
N THR A 98 -14.00 -26.50 9.52
CA THR A 98 -12.70 -27.04 9.96
C THR A 98 -11.57 -26.81 8.96
N GLU A 99 -11.87 -26.44 7.72
CA GLU A 99 -10.88 -25.98 6.74
C GLU A 99 -10.23 -24.63 7.11
N GLN A 100 -10.73 -23.88 8.10
CA GLN A 100 -9.96 -22.81 8.75
C GLN A 100 -8.64 -23.32 9.37
N ALA A 101 -8.49 -24.64 9.59
CA ALA A 101 -7.21 -25.29 9.86
C ALA A 101 -6.21 -25.23 8.69
N LEU A 102 -6.54 -24.57 7.57
CA LEU A 102 -5.57 -24.19 6.53
C LEU A 102 -4.94 -22.81 6.80
N LEU A 103 -5.62 -21.90 7.52
CA LEU A 103 -5.03 -20.64 7.97
C LEU A 103 -4.31 -20.77 9.32
N GLU A 104 -4.54 -21.87 10.04
CA GLU A 104 -3.78 -22.29 11.21
C GLU A 104 -3.15 -23.65 10.91
N TYR A 105 -1.85 -23.71 10.62
CA TYR A 105 -1.16 -24.99 10.44
C TYR A 105 -1.44 -25.89 11.67
N LYS A 106 -2.00 -27.08 11.45
CA LYS A 106 -2.60 -27.98 12.47
C LYS A 106 -1.76 -28.27 13.73
N THR A 107 -0.47 -27.93 13.74
CA THR A 107 0.44 -28.19 14.85
C THR A 107 0.96 -26.94 15.56
N ALA A 108 0.75 -25.74 15.01
CA ALA A 108 1.25 -24.49 15.60
C ALA A 108 0.16 -23.81 16.42
N LYS A 109 0.18 -23.99 17.75
CA LYS A 109 -0.61 -23.15 18.65
C LYS A 109 -0.01 -21.75 18.64
N SER A 110 -0.65 -20.81 17.94
CA SER A 110 -0.28 -19.41 18.03
C SER A 110 -0.51 -18.94 19.48
N THR A 111 0.56 -18.52 20.16
CA THR A 111 0.51 -17.92 21.50
C THR A 111 0.07 -16.46 21.48
N TRP A 112 -0.33 -15.94 20.31
CA TRP A 112 -0.71 -14.55 20.15
C TRP A 112 -2.07 -14.26 20.76
N SER A 113 -2.24 -13.03 21.25
CA SER A 113 -3.56 -12.56 21.63
C SER A 113 -4.48 -12.52 20.40
N PRO A 114 -5.79 -12.77 20.55
CA PRO A 114 -6.74 -12.68 19.44
C PRO A 114 -6.69 -11.34 18.71
N TRP A 115 -6.55 -10.24 19.46
CA TRP A 115 -6.39 -8.89 18.93
C TRP A 115 -5.17 -8.74 18.02
N TYR A 116 -4.03 -9.29 18.43
CA TYR A 116 -2.82 -9.24 17.62
C TYR A 116 -2.96 -10.05 16.33
N LYS A 117 -3.60 -11.22 16.40
CA LYS A 117 -3.94 -12.03 15.23
C LYS A 117 -4.85 -11.23 14.27
N GLY A 118 -5.92 -10.61 14.77
CA GLY A 118 -6.80 -9.79 13.95
C GLY A 118 -6.08 -8.60 13.31
N TYR A 119 -5.19 -7.93 14.06
CA TYR A 119 -4.33 -6.87 13.55
C TYR A 119 -3.46 -7.36 12.38
N LYS A 120 -2.79 -8.51 12.53
CA LYS A 120 -1.99 -9.12 11.45
C LYS A 120 -2.87 -9.44 10.26
N LEU A 121 -4.05 -10.03 10.45
CA LEU A 121 -4.99 -10.31 9.36
C LEU A 121 -5.42 -9.05 8.60
N MET A 122 -5.52 -7.92 9.27
CA MET A 122 -5.94 -6.68 8.64
C MET A 122 -4.83 -5.97 7.87
N TRP A 123 -3.65 -5.86 8.49
CA TRP A 123 -2.61 -4.93 8.04
C TRP A 123 -1.41 -5.63 7.41
N ASN A 124 -1.36 -6.96 7.48
CA ASN A 124 -0.32 -7.77 6.88
C ASN A 124 -0.83 -8.50 5.63
N ILE A 125 -1.09 -7.72 4.58
CA ILE A 125 -1.62 -8.22 3.29
C ILE A 125 -0.69 -9.28 2.68
N ARG A 126 0.61 -9.19 2.96
CA ARG A 126 1.65 -10.13 2.50
C ARG A 126 1.64 -11.46 3.24
N GLY A 127 0.84 -11.55 4.31
CA GLY A 127 0.76 -12.73 5.16
C GLY A 127 2.06 -13.02 5.89
N VAL A 128 2.94 -12.03 6.12
CA VAL A 128 4.22 -12.25 6.81
C VAL A 128 3.98 -12.90 8.17
N ALA A 129 4.73 -13.93 8.55
CA ALA A 129 4.50 -14.69 9.78
C ALA A 129 3.10 -15.36 9.88
N THR A 130 2.38 -15.53 8.76
CA THR A 130 1.10 -16.26 8.70
C THR A 130 1.20 -17.48 7.78
N PRO A 131 0.28 -18.47 7.87
CA PRO A 131 0.37 -19.68 7.04
C PRO A 131 0.16 -19.50 5.53
N TRP A 132 -0.40 -18.36 5.09
CA TRP A 132 -0.49 -17.99 3.67
C TRP A 132 0.55 -16.93 3.29
N GLU A 133 1.61 -16.77 4.11
CA GLU A 133 2.75 -15.95 3.75
C GLU A 133 3.22 -16.30 2.35
N ASN A 134 3.52 -15.26 1.58
CA ASN A 134 3.98 -15.50 0.24
C ASN A 134 5.38 -16.13 0.22
N PRO A 135 5.56 -17.35 -0.33
CA PRO A 135 6.81 -18.11 -0.21
C PRO A 135 8.01 -17.43 -0.88
N TYR A 136 7.79 -16.42 -1.71
CA TYR A 136 8.85 -15.66 -2.37
C TYR A 136 9.38 -14.47 -1.57
N LEU A 137 8.72 -14.08 -0.47
CA LEU A 137 9.20 -13.01 0.41
C LEU A 137 10.56 -13.40 1.01
N TRP A 138 10.75 -14.70 1.23
CA TRP A 138 11.94 -15.26 1.84
C TRP A 138 12.36 -16.51 1.06
N PRO A 139 13.02 -16.35 -0.11
CA PRO A 139 13.38 -17.50 -0.96
C PRO A 139 14.25 -18.55 -0.22
N ASP A 140 14.95 -18.11 0.84
CA ASP A 140 15.80 -18.97 1.68
C ASP A 140 15.10 -19.47 2.96
N VAL A 141 13.91 -18.95 3.31
CA VAL A 141 13.17 -19.33 4.52
C VAL A 141 11.83 -19.93 4.14
N LYS A 142 11.71 -21.26 4.25
CA LYS A 142 10.49 -21.98 3.87
C LYS A 142 9.26 -21.52 4.65
N TYR A 143 9.43 -21.10 5.91
CA TYR A 143 8.32 -20.74 6.82
C TYR A 143 8.77 -19.69 7.85
N THR A 144 8.26 -18.45 7.81
CA THR A 144 8.67 -17.42 8.81
C THR A 144 7.89 -17.43 10.11
N TRP A 145 6.79 -18.16 10.22
CA TRP A 145 6.13 -18.35 11.52
C TRP A 145 6.96 -19.20 12.49
N ASN A 146 7.91 -19.98 11.95
CA ASN A 146 8.96 -20.67 12.69
C ASN A 146 10.22 -19.82 12.84
N ALA A 147 10.27 -18.61 12.24
CA ALA A 147 11.40 -17.72 12.44
C ALA A 147 11.45 -17.35 13.92
N PRO A 148 12.65 -17.37 14.52
CA PRO A 148 12.82 -17.14 15.95
C PRO A 148 12.19 -15.81 16.35
N LYS A 149 11.27 -15.87 17.31
CA LYS A 149 10.37 -14.78 17.71
C LYS A 149 11.06 -13.71 18.57
N SER A 150 12.37 -13.82 18.81
CA SER A 150 13.07 -13.03 19.80
C SER A 150 14.57 -13.02 19.55
N THR A 151 15.21 -11.86 19.78
CA THR A 151 16.66 -11.74 19.93
C THR A 151 17.24 -12.69 20.99
N ALA A 152 16.43 -13.16 21.96
CA ALA A 152 16.86 -14.11 22.98
C ALA A 152 16.94 -15.57 22.49
N ASP A 153 16.17 -15.96 21.46
CA ASP A 153 16.22 -17.33 20.91
C ASP A 153 17.38 -17.50 19.90
N LEU A 154 17.92 -16.38 19.41
CA LEU A 154 18.93 -16.33 18.36
C LEU A 154 20.36 -16.62 18.86
N ASP A 155 20.61 -16.65 20.18
CA ASP A 155 21.94 -16.87 20.77
C ASP A 155 22.43 -18.33 20.70
N ASN A 156 21.54 -19.30 20.46
CA ASN A 156 21.89 -20.74 20.52
C ASN A 156 22.11 -21.43 19.15
N THR A 157 21.99 -20.74 18.02
CA THR A 157 22.17 -21.35 16.68
C THR A 157 23.26 -20.65 15.87
N THR A 158 24.48 -21.16 15.98
CA THR A 158 25.76 -20.59 15.52
C THR A 158 26.19 -20.96 14.09
N SER A 159 25.36 -21.59 13.26
CA SER A 159 25.80 -22.02 11.92
C SER A 159 25.07 -21.30 10.78
N SER A 160 25.83 -20.45 10.06
CA SER A 160 25.50 -19.88 8.74
C SER A 160 24.35 -18.86 8.69
N ARG A 161 24.50 -17.72 9.39
CA ARG A 161 23.68 -16.54 9.11
C ARG A 161 24.37 -15.67 8.06
N SER A 162 23.74 -15.53 6.90
CA SER A 162 24.10 -14.48 5.95
C SER A 162 24.00 -13.13 6.67
N ARG A 163 25.04 -12.30 6.59
CA ARG A 163 25.16 -10.99 7.27
C ARG A 163 24.06 -9.98 6.90
N HIS A 164 23.16 -10.35 5.99
CA HIS A 164 22.06 -9.53 5.49
C HIS A 164 20.68 -9.99 5.95
N SER A 165 20.58 -10.99 6.84
CA SER A 165 19.30 -11.41 7.38
C SER A 165 18.70 -10.30 8.27
N LEU A 166 17.64 -9.66 7.78
CA LEU A 166 16.85 -8.66 8.51
C LEU A 166 16.30 -9.20 9.84
N MET A 167 16.22 -10.53 10.00
CA MET A 167 15.73 -11.20 11.20
C MET A 167 16.70 -11.14 12.39
N ALA A 168 17.98 -10.85 12.18
CA ALA A 168 18.99 -10.81 13.25
C ALA A 168 19.18 -9.43 13.89
N ARG A 169 18.47 -8.40 13.42
CA ARG A 169 18.67 -7.02 13.88
C ARG A 169 17.73 -6.68 15.03
N GLY A 170 18.27 -6.05 16.07
CA GLY A 170 17.46 -5.51 17.16
C GLY A 170 16.54 -4.38 16.68
N ARG A 171 15.43 -4.16 17.39
CA ARG A 171 14.39 -3.17 17.05
C ARG A 171 14.94 -1.76 16.78
N GLY A 172 15.84 -1.28 17.63
CA GLY A 172 16.47 0.04 17.45
C GLY A 172 17.28 0.17 16.16
N SER A 173 18.00 -0.88 15.76
CA SER A 173 18.71 -0.91 14.47
C SER A 173 17.73 -0.88 13.30
N GLY A 174 16.63 -1.65 13.40
CA GLY A 174 15.56 -1.64 12.40
C GLY A 174 14.95 -0.25 12.20
N ILE A 175 14.60 0.43 13.29
CA ILE A 175 14.08 1.80 13.26
C ILE A 175 15.09 2.77 12.63
N ALA A 176 16.35 2.73 13.07
CA ALA A 176 17.38 3.63 12.57
C ALA A 176 17.60 3.50 11.05
N ILE A 177 17.61 2.28 10.52
CA ILE A 177 17.73 2.03 9.07
C ILE A 177 16.55 2.64 8.31
N ARG A 178 15.33 2.52 8.83
CA ARG A 178 14.15 3.09 8.18
C ARG A 178 14.14 4.60 8.22
N ILE A 179 14.62 5.23 9.29
CA ILE A 179 14.79 6.69 9.34
C ILE A 179 15.72 7.13 8.20
N VAL A 180 16.80 6.40 7.95
CA VAL A 180 17.70 6.66 6.81
C VAL A 180 16.95 6.49 5.48
N TYR A 181 16.14 5.44 5.31
CA TYR A 181 15.33 5.29 4.10
C TYR A 181 14.29 6.39 3.90
N VAL A 182 13.61 6.82 4.97
CA VAL A 182 12.70 7.97 4.93
C VAL A 182 13.44 9.22 4.49
N ALA A 183 14.61 9.51 5.06
CA ALA A 183 15.41 10.67 4.70
C ALA A 183 15.87 10.63 3.23
N ILE A 184 16.34 9.47 2.75
CA ILE A 184 16.75 9.27 1.36
C ILE A 184 15.55 9.42 0.42
N ASN A 185 14.43 8.74 0.68
CA ASN A 185 13.24 8.81 -0.17
C ASN A 185 12.67 10.23 -0.19
N PHE A 186 12.63 10.92 0.95
CA PHE A 186 12.20 12.30 1.03
C PHE A 186 13.11 13.23 0.23
N PHE A 187 14.43 13.09 0.38
CA PHE A 187 15.40 13.87 -0.38
C PHE A 187 15.27 13.65 -1.89
N LEU A 188 15.18 12.39 -2.33
CA LEU A 188 15.00 12.05 -3.75
C LEU A 188 13.66 12.58 -4.29
N LEU A 189 12.60 12.51 -3.50
CA LEU A 189 11.28 13.04 -3.86
C LEU A 189 11.31 14.55 -3.99
N ALA A 190 11.98 15.25 -3.06
CA ALA A 190 12.19 16.69 -3.14
C ALA A 190 13.02 17.07 -4.37
N CYS A 191 14.12 16.35 -4.64
CA CYS A 191 14.90 16.55 -5.87
C CYS A 191 14.07 16.31 -7.12
N LEU A 192 13.25 15.26 -7.14
CA LEU A 192 12.33 14.97 -8.23
C LEU A 192 11.37 16.14 -8.43
N TYR A 193 10.64 16.59 -7.41
CA TYR A 193 9.68 17.70 -7.60
C TYR A 193 10.35 19.05 -7.92
N GLU A 194 11.51 19.33 -7.34
CA GLU A 194 12.25 20.59 -7.59
C GLU A 194 12.76 20.65 -9.03
N HIS A 195 13.35 19.56 -9.53
CA HIS A 195 13.98 19.55 -10.85
C HIS A 195 12.99 19.19 -11.95
N ASN A 196 11.96 18.39 -11.65
CA ASN A 196 11.03 17.85 -12.64
C ASN A 196 9.83 18.76 -12.88
N SER A 197 9.94 20.06 -12.54
CA SER A 197 8.93 21.04 -12.95
C SER A 197 8.71 20.93 -14.46
N GLU A 198 7.44 20.96 -14.88
CA GLU A 198 6.97 20.87 -16.29
C GLU A 198 7.75 21.77 -17.27
N ARG A 199 8.53 22.72 -16.75
CA ARG A 199 9.52 23.55 -17.44
C ARG A 199 10.65 22.79 -18.13
N LEU A 200 10.99 21.56 -17.74
CA LEU A 200 12.16 20.88 -18.30
C LEU A 200 11.99 20.51 -19.79
N LEU A 201 10.75 20.34 -20.26
CA LEU A 201 10.46 19.94 -21.64
C LEU A 201 9.53 20.89 -22.41
N ASP A 202 9.11 21.99 -21.78
CA ASP A 202 8.12 22.95 -22.31
C ASP A 202 6.97 22.20 -23.00
N THR A 203 6.27 21.36 -22.21
CA THR A 203 5.15 20.58 -22.74
C THR A 203 4.05 21.50 -23.25
N THR A 204 3.50 21.18 -24.41
CA THR A 204 2.41 21.94 -25.05
C THR A 204 1.15 21.10 -25.08
N LEU A 205 -0.02 21.75 -25.13
CA LEU A 205 -1.31 21.03 -25.26
C LEU A 205 -1.31 20.05 -26.44
N SER A 206 -0.63 20.40 -27.54
CA SER A 206 -0.52 19.54 -28.72
C SER A 206 0.21 18.22 -28.46
N ASP A 207 1.07 18.13 -27.43
CA ASP A 207 1.77 16.88 -27.07
C ASP A 207 0.79 15.80 -26.55
N TYR A 208 -0.40 16.24 -26.12
CA TYR A 208 -1.48 15.40 -25.61
C TYR A 208 -2.68 15.30 -26.56
N ASP A 209 -2.52 15.70 -27.84
CA ASP A 209 -3.59 15.59 -28.83
C ASP A 209 -4.08 14.12 -28.95
N PRO A 210 -5.40 13.88 -29.04
CA PRO A 210 -5.96 12.53 -29.18
C PRO A 210 -5.40 11.76 -30.38
N GLU A 211 -5.03 12.45 -31.46
CA GLU A 211 -4.40 11.83 -32.64
C GLU A 211 -3.05 11.17 -32.33
N LYS A 212 -2.40 11.53 -31.22
CA LYS A 212 -1.10 11.01 -30.77
C LYS A 212 -1.22 9.82 -29.80
N GLU A 213 -2.41 9.43 -29.34
CA GLU A 213 -2.57 8.35 -28.35
C GLU A 213 -1.94 7.01 -28.79
N SER A 214 -2.06 6.69 -30.07
CA SER A 214 -1.65 5.40 -30.64
C SER A 214 -0.16 5.31 -31.06
N ILE A 215 0.76 5.63 -30.14
CA ILE A 215 2.20 5.78 -30.41
C ILE A 215 2.86 4.56 -31.09
N ILE A 216 2.57 3.34 -30.63
CA ILE A 216 3.19 2.12 -31.19
C ILE A 216 2.78 1.94 -32.66
N ARG A 217 1.48 2.05 -32.94
CA ARG A 217 0.94 1.92 -34.30
C ARG A 217 1.54 2.96 -35.24
N ARG A 218 1.57 4.23 -34.81
CA ARG A 218 2.16 5.31 -35.61
C ARG A 218 3.66 5.12 -35.78
N GLY A 219 4.38 4.72 -34.74
CA GLY A 219 5.82 4.50 -34.79
C GLY A 219 6.19 3.39 -35.78
N VAL A 220 5.44 2.29 -35.79
CA VAL A 220 5.60 1.21 -36.77
C VAL A 220 5.31 1.70 -38.19
N GLN A 221 4.22 2.47 -38.39
CA GLN A 221 3.88 3.02 -39.71
C GLN A 221 4.93 4.01 -40.22
N THR A 222 5.44 4.89 -39.35
CA THR A 222 6.54 5.82 -39.65
C THR A 222 7.83 5.06 -39.99
N TYR A 223 8.15 4.00 -39.25
CA TYR A 223 9.33 3.16 -39.51
C TYR A 223 9.28 2.48 -40.89
N PHE A 224 8.11 1.99 -41.30
CA PHE A 224 7.89 1.40 -42.63
C PHE A 224 7.67 2.42 -43.75
N GLY A 225 7.88 3.72 -43.50
CA GLY A 225 7.79 4.77 -44.52
C GLY A 225 6.36 5.03 -45.04
N ARG A 226 5.33 4.63 -44.30
CA ARG A 226 3.94 4.97 -44.65
C ARG A 226 3.68 6.44 -44.32
N THR A 227 2.91 7.12 -45.16
CA THR A 227 2.44 8.48 -44.91
C THR A 227 1.47 8.48 -43.73
N VAL A 228 1.93 8.93 -42.57
CA VAL A 228 1.11 9.14 -41.36
C VAL A 228 0.90 10.63 -41.19
N ARG A 229 -0.34 11.06 -40.89
CA ARG A 229 -0.68 12.47 -40.67
C ARG A 229 0.15 13.11 -39.56
N THR A 230 0.48 12.32 -38.54
CA THR A 230 1.24 12.75 -37.36
C THR A 230 2.36 11.73 -37.09
N PRO A 231 3.56 11.89 -37.69
CA PRO A 231 4.68 10.98 -37.45
C PRO A 231 5.17 11.08 -36.00
N VAL A 232 5.65 9.96 -35.44
CA VAL A 232 6.22 9.94 -34.08
C VAL A 232 7.57 10.67 -34.10
N THR A 233 7.70 11.71 -33.26
CA THR A 233 8.94 12.50 -33.14
C THR A 233 9.74 12.07 -31.91
N SER A 234 11.07 12.31 -31.91
CA SER A 234 11.91 12.07 -30.73
C SER A 234 11.46 12.89 -29.51
N ARG A 235 10.96 14.11 -29.74
CA ARG A 235 10.38 14.96 -28.68
C ARG A 235 9.19 14.29 -28.01
N GLU A 236 8.25 13.74 -28.79
CA GLU A 236 7.07 13.06 -28.25
C GLU A 236 7.46 11.86 -27.38
N ILE A 237 8.45 11.07 -27.82
CA ILE A 237 8.98 9.95 -27.04
C ILE A 237 9.58 10.46 -25.73
N LEU A 238 10.38 11.53 -25.77
CA LEU A 238 11.01 12.11 -24.59
C LEU A 238 9.97 12.64 -23.59
N VAL A 239 8.98 13.41 -24.05
CA VAL A 239 7.89 13.96 -23.21
C VAL A 239 7.12 12.84 -22.51
N ARG A 240 6.75 11.78 -23.24
CA ARG A 240 6.02 10.65 -22.68
C ARG A 240 6.88 9.82 -21.74
N ALA A 241 8.14 9.59 -22.08
CA ALA A 241 9.07 8.88 -21.21
C ALA A 241 9.30 9.65 -19.90
N ALA A 242 9.47 10.97 -19.97
CA ALA A 242 9.59 11.83 -18.79
C ALA A 242 8.31 11.81 -17.94
N SER A 243 7.14 12.01 -18.56
CA SER A 243 5.83 11.96 -17.86
C SER A 243 5.59 10.61 -17.18
N ALA A 244 5.88 9.50 -17.88
CA ALA A 244 5.76 8.16 -17.31
C ALA A 244 6.76 7.93 -16.17
N SER A 245 8.00 8.41 -16.32
CA SER A 245 9.03 8.30 -15.29
C SER A 245 8.67 9.10 -14.05
N GLU A 246 8.16 10.31 -14.20
CA GLU A 246 7.66 11.15 -13.11
C GLU A 246 6.54 10.45 -12.35
N TYR A 247 5.53 9.97 -13.08
CA TYR A 247 4.39 9.29 -12.49
C TYR A 247 4.82 8.05 -11.71
N VAL A 248 5.71 7.22 -12.28
CA VAL A 248 6.18 6.00 -11.63
C VAL A 248 7.13 6.30 -10.47
N ALA A 249 8.12 7.17 -10.66
CA ALA A 249 9.13 7.48 -9.65
C ALA A 249 8.54 8.24 -8.46
N GLY A 250 7.67 9.23 -8.70
CA GLY A 250 6.99 9.99 -7.66
C GLY A 250 6.15 9.08 -6.77
N ASN A 251 5.30 8.24 -7.37
CA ASN A 251 4.50 7.27 -6.64
C ASN A 251 5.37 6.24 -5.89
N PHE A 252 6.44 5.74 -6.51
CA PHE A 252 7.35 4.79 -5.89
C PHE A 252 8.00 5.37 -4.63
N LEU A 253 8.56 6.58 -4.73
CA LEU A 253 9.23 7.23 -3.60
C LEU A 253 8.23 7.60 -2.49
N LEU A 254 7.07 8.13 -2.86
CA LEU A 254 6.02 8.52 -1.93
C LEU A 254 5.47 7.33 -1.15
N PHE A 255 5.12 6.22 -1.82
CA PHE A 255 4.63 5.03 -1.14
C PHE A 255 5.70 4.35 -0.28
N SER A 256 6.96 4.35 -0.74
CA SER A 256 8.07 3.83 0.07
C SER A 256 8.26 4.65 1.35
N LEU A 257 8.15 5.98 1.26
CA LEU A 257 8.22 6.88 2.40
C LEU A 257 7.10 6.60 3.40
N TYR A 258 5.84 6.54 2.95
CA TYR A 258 4.71 6.24 3.85
C TYR A 258 4.84 4.86 4.50
N HIS A 259 5.27 3.85 3.73
CA HIS A 259 5.51 2.51 4.25
C HIS A 259 6.55 2.50 5.38
N ASP A 260 7.68 3.18 5.20
CA ASP A 260 8.72 3.23 6.24
C ASP A 260 8.31 4.06 7.47
N VAL A 261 7.51 5.12 7.29
CA VAL A 261 6.91 5.87 8.42
C VAL A 261 6.00 4.97 9.24
N CYS A 262 5.10 4.22 8.59
CA CYS A 262 4.24 3.25 9.25
C CYS A 262 5.07 2.17 9.96
N ALA A 263 6.07 1.60 9.28
CA ALA A 263 6.95 0.59 9.85
C ALA A 263 7.66 1.10 11.12
N ILE A 264 8.21 2.32 11.10
CA ILE A 264 8.84 2.93 12.28
C ILE A 264 7.84 3.00 13.43
N PHE A 265 6.62 3.48 13.17
CA PHE A 265 5.57 3.59 14.19
C PHE A 265 5.24 2.23 14.81
N PHE A 266 4.93 1.22 13.99
CA PHE A 266 4.53 -0.11 14.47
C PHE A 266 5.67 -0.87 15.16
N ILE A 267 6.91 -0.71 14.70
CA ILE A 267 8.09 -1.29 15.37
C ILE A 267 8.38 -0.59 16.70
N ALA A 268 8.25 0.74 16.75
CA ALA A 268 8.50 1.52 17.96
C ALA A 268 7.49 1.20 19.08
N VAL A 269 6.22 1.01 18.74
CA VAL A 269 5.17 0.57 19.69
C VAL A 269 5.35 -0.90 20.08
N GLY A 270 6.18 -1.66 19.35
CA GLY A 270 6.41 -3.08 19.58
C GLY A 270 5.28 -3.98 19.09
N LEU A 271 4.44 -3.47 18.19
CA LEU A 271 3.45 -4.28 17.49
C LEU A 271 4.14 -5.17 16.45
N ASP A 272 5.13 -4.66 15.74
CA ASP A 272 5.82 -5.41 14.70
C ASP A 272 7.33 -5.50 14.94
N GLU A 273 7.95 -6.52 14.37
CA GLU A 273 9.39 -6.65 14.28
C GLU A 273 9.91 -6.06 12.97
N SER A 274 11.19 -5.66 12.96
CA SER A 274 11.77 -4.98 11.78
C SER A 274 11.72 -5.81 10.51
N TRP A 275 11.78 -7.14 10.62
CA TRP A 275 11.75 -8.05 9.47
C TRP A 275 10.33 -8.24 8.91
N GLU A 276 9.29 -7.90 9.67
CA GLU A 276 7.89 -8.02 9.23
C GLU A 276 7.49 -6.93 8.23
N TRP A 277 8.34 -5.93 8.07
CA TRP A 277 8.17 -4.79 7.16
C TRP A 277 9.21 -4.83 6.03
N PRO A 278 9.24 -5.84 5.15
CA PRO A 278 10.16 -5.83 4.02
C PRO A 278 9.93 -4.56 3.16
N PRO A 279 10.91 -4.15 2.33
CA PRO A 279 10.75 -3.01 1.42
C PRO A 279 9.39 -3.02 0.70
N PHE A 280 8.74 -1.86 0.60
CA PHE A 280 7.39 -1.77 0.02
C PHE A 280 7.37 -2.24 -1.43
N PHE A 281 8.38 -1.89 -2.20
CA PHE A 281 8.65 -2.54 -3.47
C PHE A 281 9.76 -3.57 -3.24
N GLY A 282 9.59 -4.77 -3.77
CA GLY A 282 10.64 -5.79 -3.68
C GLY A 282 11.89 -5.38 -4.44
N GLN A 283 12.78 -6.35 -4.69
CA GLN A 283 13.97 -6.08 -5.49
C GLN A 283 13.56 -5.81 -6.95
N ILE A 284 13.65 -4.54 -7.38
CA ILE A 284 13.27 -4.09 -8.74
C ILE A 284 14.03 -4.89 -9.80
N THR A 285 15.29 -5.26 -9.55
CA THR A 285 16.12 -6.07 -10.45
C THR A 285 15.53 -7.47 -10.73
N LYS A 286 14.60 -7.95 -9.90
CA LYS A 286 13.90 -9.23 -10.09
C LYS A 286 12.58 -9.09 -10.85
N ALA A 287 12.16 -7.88 -11.22
CA ALA A 287 10.88 -7.62 -11.86
C ALA A 287 10.95 -7.64 -13.40
N TYR A 288 11.54 -8.69 -13.98
CA TYR A 288 11.70 -8.84 -15.44
C TYR A 288 10.44 -9.35 -16.17
N SER A 289 9.34 -9.58 -15.45
CA SER A 289 8.05 -9.93 -16.05
C SER A 289 6.92 -9.30 -15.25
N MET A 290 5.77 -9.03 -15.88
CA MET A 290 4.59 -8.48 -15.19
C MET A 290 4.16 -9.37 -14.02
N ARG A 291 4.21 -10.70 -14.18
CA ARG A 291 3.94 -11.62 -13.09
C ARG A 291 4.92 -11.40 -11.93
N ARG A 292 6.22 -11.32 -12.20
CA ARG A 292 7.22 -11.08 -11.14
C ARG A 292 7.15 -9.68 -10.55
N TRP A 293 6.67 -8.69 -11.30
CA TRP A 293 6.40 -7.35 -10.78
C TRP A 293 5.33 -7.40 -9.69
N TYR A 294 4.18 -8.03 -9.94
CA TYR A 294 3.09 -8.15 -8.95
C TYR A 294 3.31 -9.21 -7.87
N VAL A 295 4.20 -10.17 -8.13
CA VAL A 295 4.62 -11.14 -7.12
C VAL A 295 5.62 -10.45 -6.18
N ASN A 296 6.67 -9.83 -6.70
CA ASN A 296 7.71 -9.27 -5.82
C ASN A 296 7.34 -7.92 -5.16
N ASN A 297 6.30 -7.23 -5.62
CA ASN A 297 5.75 -6.00 -5.02
C ASN A 297 4.40 -6.28 -4.39
#